data_AF-A0A520SYR9-F1
#
_entry.id   AF-A0A520SYR9-F1
#
_cell.length_a   1.000
_cell.length_b   1.000
_cell.length_c   1.000
_cell.angle_alpha   90.00
_cell.angle_beta   90.00
_cell.angle_gamma   90.00
#
_symmetry.space_group_name_H-M   'P 1'
#
loop_
_entity.id
_entity.type
_entity.pdbx_description
1 polymer ?
#
loop_
_entity_poly.entity_id
_entity_poly.type
_entity_poly.pdbx_seq_one_letter_code
_entity_poly.pdbx_strand_id
1 'polypeptide(L)'
;MFNLGDIKKFSSEEFAIFGLAFLAIFSPGVVTIFHFYHDVVESCSTIKLLVLASSFNLPFLLINTFLCAILFEDEKSKDQEFIDMLAPALVVSPAPIFIALYASYLASLSFKYFTLIAIGVEVVFIILGCILLKLKN
;
A
#
# COMPACT_ATOMS: atom_id res chain seq x y z
N MET A 1 28.32 9.05 18.26
CA MET A 1 27.71 8.35 19.41
C MET A 1 26.25 8.77 19.42
N PHE A 2 25.33 7.92 18.96
CA PHE A 2 23.90 8.24 19.00
C PHE A 2 23.46 8.21 20.47
N ASN A 3 23.10 9.36 21.03
CA ASN A 3 22.58 9.46 22.39
C ASN A 3 21.18 8.85 22.38
N LEU A 4 21.00 7.70 23.03
CA LEU A 4 19.70 7.04 23.22
C LEU A 4 18.68 7.91 23.99
N GLY A 5 19.11 9.05 24.53
CA GLY A 5 18.26 10.04 25.22
C GLY A 5 17.45 10.97 24.30
N ASP A 6 17.76 11.02 22.99
CA ASP A 6 17.03 11.85 22.01
C ASP A 6 15.92 11.09 21.26
N ILE A 7 15.57 9.87 21.71
CA ILE A 7 14.38 9.17 21.18
C ILE A 7 13.16 9.95 21.65
N LYS A 8 12.68 10.88 20.79
CA LYS A 8 11.36 11.50 20.93
C LYS A 8 10.37 10.39 21.25
N LYS A 9 9.64 10.53 22.37
CA LYS A 9 8.49 9.69 22.65
C LYS A 9 7.49 9.93 21.52
N PHE A 10 7.32 8.94 20.65
CA PHE A 10 6.22 8.94 19.71
C PHE A 10 4.92 9.01 20.50
N SER A 11 4.00 9.85 20.04
CA SER A 11 2.63 9.80 20.49
C SER A 11 2.03 8.43 20.15
N SER A 12 1.02 8.00 20.91
CA SER A 12 0.32 6.73 20.63
C SER A 12 -0.31 6.72 19.23
N GLU A 13 -0.70 7.89 18.73
CA GLU A 13 -1.25 8.08 17.38
C GLU A 13 -0.20 7.85 16.30
N GLU A 14 0.99 8.46 16.42
CA GLU A 14 2.10 8.23 15.48
C GLU A 14 2.51 6.76 15.45
N PHE A 15 2.59 6.09 16.62
CA PHE A 15 2.91 4.67 16.68
C PHE A 15 1.88 3.81 15.95
N ALA A 16 0.58 4.11 16.11
CA ALA A 16 -0.48 3.41 15.41
C ALA A 16 -0.41 3.63 13.89
N ILE A 17 -0.15 4.86 13.44
CA ILE A 17 0.03 5.18 12.02
C ILE A 17 1.22 4.42 11.43
N PHE A 18 2.37 4.39 12.12
CA PHE A 18 3.53 3.61 11.66
C PHE A 18 3.26 2.11 11.61
N GLY A 19 2.54 1.57 12.58
CA GLY A 19 2.12 0.16 12.58
C GLY A 19 1.21 -0.18 11.41
N LEU A 20 0.22 0.68 11.13
CA LEU A 20 -0.67 0.55 9.98
C LEU A 20 0.09 0.68 8.66
N ALA A 21 1.00 1.65 8.55
CA ALA A 21 1.85 1.83 7.38
C ALA A 21 2.69 0.58 7.10
N PHE A 22 3.29 0.01 8.15
CA PHE A 22 4.05 -1.23 8.04
C PHE A 22 3.18 -2.37 7.51
N LEU A 23 2.00 -2.60 8.11
CA LEU A 23 1.09 -3.65 7.67
C LEU A 23 0.60 -3.41 6.24
N ALA A 24 0.24 -2.18 5.89
CA ALA A 24 -0.20 -1.83 4.55
C ALA A 24 0.87 -2.06 3.49
N ILE A 25 2.15 -1.79 3.80
CA ILE A 25 3.25 -1.94 2.86
C ILE A 25 3.63 -3.41 2.66
N PHE A 26 3.74 -4.17 3.75
CA PHE A 26 4.33 -5.51 3.68
C PHE A 26 3.30 -6.64 3.57
N SER A 27 2.15 -6.52 4.25
CA SER A 27 1.19 -7.64 4.32
C SER A 27 0.66 -8.08 2.94
N PRO A 28 0.31 -7.20 1.99
CA PRO A 28 -0.24 -7.65 0.72
C PRO A 28 0.79 -8.43 -0.10
N GLY A 29 2.04 -7.97 -0.09
CA GLY A 29 3.14 -8.62 -0.76
C GLY A 29 3.51 -9.97 -0.13
N VAL A 30 3.58 -10.05 1.20
CA VAL A 30 3.87 -11.31 1.90
C VAL A 30 2.79 -12.35 1.62
N VAL A 31 1.50 -11.97 1.71
CA VAL A 31 0.38 -12.88 1.42
C VAL A 31 0.40 -13.32 -0.05
N THR A 32 0.74 -12.42 -0.97
CA THR A 32 0.89 -12.75 -2.40
C THR A 32 1.97 -13.79 -2.63
N ILE A 33 3.17 -13.58 -2.07
CA ILE A 33 4.29 -14.51 -2.22
C ILE A 33 3.94 -15.86 -1.58
N PHE A 34 3.33 -15.86 -0.40
CA PHE A 34 2.90 -17.08 0.27
C PHE A 34 1.88 -17.87 -0.56
N HIS A 35 0.92 -17.19 -1.19
CA HIS A 35 -0.12 -17.84 -1.98
C HIS A 35 0.41 -18.47 -3.28
N PHE A 36 1.31 -17.78 -4.00
CA PHE A 36 1.77 -18.22 -5.32
C PHE A 36 3.14 -18.93 -5.32
N TYR A 37 3.97 -18.68 -4.32
CA TYR A 37 5.38 -19.08 -4.29
C TYR A 37 5.81 -19.49 -2.88
N HIS A 38 5.11 -20.48 -2.30
CA HIS A 38 5.38 -20.97 -0.94
C HIS A 38 6.85 -21.32 -0.69
N ASP A 39 7.50 -22.01 -1.64
CA ASP A 39 8.91 -22.40 -1.55
C ASP A 39 9.87 -21.21 -1.40
N VAL A 40 9.50 -20.04 -1.93
CA VAL A 40 10.27 -18.80 -1.80
C VAL A 40 10.21 -18.29 -0.35
N VAL A 41 9.06 -18.43 0.31
CA VAL A 41 8.89 -18.02 1.72
C VAL A 41 9.76 -18.87 2.64
N GLU A 42 9.85 -20.18 2.37
CA GLU A 42 10.65 -21.11 3.18
C GLU A 42 12.16 -20.93 2.98
N SER A 43 12.58 -20.60 1.75
CA SER A 43 14.00 -20.53 1.38
C SER A 43 14.64 -19.15 1.52
N CYS A 44 13.84 -18.07 1.56
CA CYS A 44 14.36 -16.70 1.66
C CYS A 44 14.53 -16.23 3.10
N SER A 45 15.55 -15.38 3.32
CA SER A 45 15.67 -14.66 4.58
C SER A 45 14.57 -13.60 4.72
N THR A 46 14.18 -13.29 5.96
CA THR A 46 13.13 -12.31 6.27
C THR A 46 13.34 -10.97 5.57
N ILE A 47 14.58 -10.47 5.52
CA ILE A 47 14.90 -9.19 4.86
C ILE A 47 14.61 -9.26 3.36
N LYS A 48 15.00 -10.35 2.68
CA LYS A 48 14.73 -10.54 1.25
C LYS A 48 13.23 -10.64 0.98
N LEU A 49 12.50 -11.34 1.84
CA LEU A 49 11.06 -11.47 1.74
C LEU A 49 10.37 -10.11 1.91
N LEU A 50 10.80 -9.28 2.87
CA LEU A 50 10.25 -7.94 3.06
C LEU A 50 10.52 -7.02 1.88
N VAL A 51 11.71 -7.08 1.28
CA VAL A 51 12.05 -6.31 0.07
C VAL A 51 11.22 -6.78 -1.13
N LEU A 52 11.04 -8.09 -1.30
CA LEU A 52 10.20 -8.63 -2.36
C LEU A 52 8.73 -8.24 -2.15
N ALA A 53 8.22 -8.37 -0.93
CA ALA A 53 6.85 -8.02 -0.58
C ALA A 53 6.56 -6.52 -0.81
N SER A 54 7.46 -5.64 -0.37
CA SER A 54 7.29 -4.21 -0.60
C SER A 54 7.34 -3.83 -2.07
N SER A 55 8.14 -4.54 -2.89
CA SER A 55 8.21 -4.28 -4.33
C SER A 55 6.89 -4.49 -5.07
N PHE A 56 6.02 -5.38 -4.56
CA PHE A 56 4.68 -5.58 -5.13
C PHE A 56 3.73 -4.43 -4.80
N ASN A 57 3.81 -3.88 -3.60
CA ASN A 57 2.87 -2.87 -3.13
C ASN A 57 3.32 -1.43 -3.44
N LEU A 58 4.63 -1.20 -3.58
CA LEU A 58 5.20 0.14 -3.78
C LEU A 58 4.64 0.87 -5.01
N PRO A 59 4.43 0.23 -6.19
CA PRO A 59 3.83 0.92 -7.34
C PRO A 59 2.42 1.44 -7.06
N PHE A 60 1.57 0.62 -6.43
CA PHE A 60 0.21 1.01 -6.03
C PHE A 60 0.24 2.14 -5.01
N LEU A 61 1.16 2.07 -4.03
CA LEU A 61 1.32 3.12 -3.03
C LEU A 61 1.71 4.46 -3.65
N LEU A 62 2.67 4.46 -4.57
CA LEU A 62 3.09 5.68 -5.25
C LEU A 62 1.94 6.31 -6.03
N ILE A 63 1.24 5.52 -6.85
CA ILE A 63 0.09 5.99 -7.65
C ILE A 63 -1.00 6.57 -6.76
N ASN A 64 -1.41 5.84 -5.72
CA ASN A 64 -2.47 6.28 -4.82
C ASN A 64 -2.06 7.48 -3.97
N THR A 65 -0.77 7.63 -3.63
CA THR A 65 -0.28 8.83 -2.95
C THR A 65 -0.43 10.06 -3.84
N PHE A 66 -0.04 9.99 -5.12
CA PHE A 66 -0.23 11.09 -6.07
C PHE A 66 -1.72 11.42 -6.27
N LEU A 67 -2.57 10.40 -6.41
CA LEU A 67 -4.00 10.60 -6.60
C LEU A 67 -4.65 11.26 -5.38
N CYS A 68 -4.30 10.80 -4.17
CA CYS A 68 -4.78 11.40 -2.92
C CYS A 68 -4.29 12.84 -2.76
N ALA A 69 -3.02 13.12 -3.08
CA ALA A 69 -2.49 14.48 -3.00
C ALA A 69 -3.30 15.47 -3.85
N ILE A 70 -3.70 15.09 -5.07
CA ILE A 70 -4.50 15.93 -5.96
C ILE A 70 -5.96 16.03 -5.46
N LEU A 71 -6.55 14.94 -4.97
CA LEU A 71 -7.94 14.93 -4.48
C LEU A 71 -8.13 15.82 -3.23
N PHE A 72 -7.15 15.82 -2.33
CA PHE A 72 -7.24 16.47 -1.02
C PHE A 72 -6.45 17.78 -0.91
N GLU A 73 -5.92 18.32 -2.03
CA GLU A 73 -5.07 19.53 -2.05
C GLU A 73 -5.72 20.77 -1.40
N ASP A 74 -7.05 20.89 -1.43
CA ASP A 74 -7.76 22.07 -0.92
C ASP A 74 -7.97 22.11 0.60
N GLU A 75 -7.71 21.03 1.35
CA GLU A 75 -8.26 20.93 2.71
C GLU A 75 -7.38 21.45 3.86
N LYS A 76 -6.04 21.63 3.75
CA LYS A 76 -5.21 21.99 4.93
C LYS A 76 -3.92 22.78 4.67
N SER A 77 -3.39 23.38 5.73
CA SER A 77 -2.14 24.16 5.81
C SER A 77 -0.87 23.33 5.57
N LYS A 78 0.08 23.90 4.81
CA LYS A 78 1.38 23.37 4.34
C LYS A 78 2.23 22.51 5.29
N ASP A 79 2.08 22.62 6.61
CA ASP A 79 2.94 21.94 7.57
C ASP A 79 2.42 20.54 8.01
N GLN A 80 1.18 20.18 7.68
CA GLN A 80 0.56 18.88 8.02
C GLN A 80 0.24 17.99 6.79
N GLU A 81 0.50 18.49 5.57
CA GLU A 81 0.00 17.93 4.32
C GLU A 81 0.47 16.49 4.04
N PHE A 82 1.74 16.17 4.29
CA PHE A 82 2.27 14.88 3.81
C PHE A 82 1.72 13.66 4.57
N ILE A 83 1.60 13.75 5.90
CA ILE A 83 1.08 12.63 6.72
C ILE A 83 -0.42 12.44 6.44
N ASP A 84 -1.16 13.54 6.34
CA ASP A 84 -2.59 13.53 6.06
C ASP A 84 -2.90 13.00 4.65
N MET A 85 -2.02 13.20 3.67
CA MET A 85 -2.13 12.63 2.32
C MET A 85 -1.68 11.16 2.24
N LEU A 86 -0.68 10.77 3.05
CA LEU A 86 -0.13 9.42 3.05
C LEU A 86 -1.07 8.41 3.72
N ALA A 87 -1.76 8.80 4.80
CA ALA A 87 -2.70 7.94 5.51
C ALA A 87 -3.80 7.33 4.63
N PRO A 88 -4.57 8.09 3.83
CA PRO A 88 -5.58 7.51 2.93
C PRO A 88 -4.93 6.65 1.84
N ALA A 89 -3.77 7.05 1.31
CA ALA A 89 -3.05 6.25 0.33
C ALA A 89 -2.64 4.88 0.90
N LEU A 90 -2.14 4.82 2.14
CA LEU A 90 -1.78 3.57 2.82
C LEU A 90 -2.98 2.64 3.01
N VAL A 91 -4.19 3.18 3.18
CA VAL A 91 -5.41 2.38 3.34
C VAL A 91 -5.92 1.86 2.00
N VAL A 92 -5.86 2.67 0.94
CA VAL A 92 -6.40 2.33 -0.38
C VAL A 92 -5.48 1.40 -1.17
N SER A 93 -4.16 1.59 -1.08
CA SER A 93 -3.17 0.87 -1.90
C SER A 93 -3.18 -0.66 -1.77
N PRO A 94 -3.45 -1.24 -0.57
CA PRO A 94 -3.58 -2.69 -0.44
C PRO A 94 -4.82 -3.30 -1.12
N ALA A 95 -5.87 -2.50 -1.35
CA ALA A 95 -7.17 -3.02 -1.78
C ALA A 95 -7.13 -3.71 -3.17
N PRO A 96 -6.50 -3.15 -4.21
CA PRO A 96 -6.33 -3.84 -5.50
C PRO A 96 -5.67 -5.21 -5.37
N ILE A 97 -4.64 -5.30 -4.51
CA ILE A 97 -3.90 -6.55 -4.27
C ILE A 97 -4.81 -7.57 -3.57
N PHE A 98 -5.53 -7.18 -2.51
CA PHE A 98 -6.42 -8.10 -1.80
C PHE A 98 -7.61 -8.55 -2.64
N ILE A 99 -8.21 -7.65 -3.44
CA ILE A 99 -9.28 -7.99 -4.38
C ILE A 99 -8.77 -9.00 -5.42
N ALA A 100 -7.58 -8.76 -5.97
CA ALA A 100 -6.98 -9.66 -6.93
C ALA A 100 -6.61 -11.02 -6.30
N LEU A 101 -6.05 -11.03 -5.09
CA LEU A 101 -5.76 -12.27 -4.34
C LEU A 101 -7.04 -13.06 -4.09
N TYR A 102 -8.11 -12.41 -3.65
CA TYR A 102 -9.38 -13.07 -3.41
C TYR A 102 -9.97 -13.67 -4.69
N ALA A 103 -9.98 -12.90 -5.79
CA ALA A 103 -10.44 -13.39 -7.09
C ALA A 103 -9.59 -14.57 -7.60
N SER A 104 -8.27 -14.48 -7.47
CA SER A 104 -7.35 -15.55 -7.85
C SER A 104 -7.50 -16.80 -7.00
N TYR A 105 -7.74 -16.64 -5.70
CA TYR A 105 -8.02 -17.76 -4.80
C TYR A 105 -9.29 -18.51 -5.21
N LEU A 106 -10.40 -17.80 -5.42
CA LEU A 106 -11.68 -18.41 -5.79
C LEU A 106 -11.63 -19.14 -7.14
N ALA A 107 -10.95 -18.56 -8.12
CA ALA A 107 -10.86 -19.11 -9.47
C ALA A 107 -9.59 -19.96 -9.70
N SER A 108 -8.79 -20.23 -8.65
CA SER A 108 -7.52 -20.98 -8.73
C SER A 108 -6.59 -20.47 -9.85
N LEU A 109 -6.50 -19.15 -9.98
CA LEU A 109 -5.77 -18.51 -11.06
C LEU A 109 -4.26 -18.53 -10.80
N SER A 110 -3.46 -18.51 -11.86
CA SER A 110 -2.01 -18.36 -11.74
C SER A 110 -1.60 -16.92 -11.42
N PHE A 111 -0.36 -16.75 -10.94
CA PHE A 111 0.22 -15.45 -10.62
C PHE A 111 0.10 -14.42 -11.78
N LYS A 112 0.21 -14.89 -13.04
CA LYS A 112 0.05 -14.03 -14.22
C LYS A 112 -1.33 -13.36 -14.25
N TYR A 113 -2.39 -14.11 -13.97
CA TYR A 113 -3.75 -13.58 -13.97
C TYR A 113 -4.03 -12.71 -12.76
N PHE A 114 -3.48 -13.07 -11.60
CA PHE A 114 -3.49 -12.21 -10.41
C PHE A 114 -2.95 -10.81 -10.73
N THR A 115 -1.77 -10.72 -11.37
CA THR A 115 -1.16 -9.43 -11.72
C THR A 115 -2.04 -8.63 -12.67
N LEU A 116 -2.66 -9.27 -13.67
CA LEU A 116 -3.58 -8.59 -14.58
C LEU A 116 -4.83 -8.07 -13.87
N ILE A 117 -5.39 -8.83 -12.93
CA ILE A 117 -6.54 -8.40 -12.13
C ILE A 117 -6.15 -7.23 -11.22
N ALA A 118 -5.01 -7.32 -10.51
CA ALA A 118 -4.53 -6.25 -9.63
C ALA A 118 -4.35 -4.93 -10.39
N ILE A 119 -3.70 -4.98 -11.56
CA ILE A 119 -3.56 -3.81 -12.45
C ILE A 119 -4.93 -3.31 -12.91
N GLY A 120 -5.83 -4.21 -13.32
CA GLY A 120 -7.17 -3.85 -13.77
C GLY A 120 -7.98 -3.13 -12.68
N VAL A 121 -7.94 -3.63 -11.44
CA VAL A 121 -8.61 -3.00 -10.29
C VAL A 121 -8.00 -1.64 -9.98
N GLU A 122 -6.68 -1.50 -10.01
CA GLU A 122 -6.02 -0.21 -9.83
C GLU A 122 -6.41 0.80 -10.90
N VAL A 123 -6.48 0.39 -12.17
CA VAL A 123 -6.95 1.25 -13.26
C VAL A 123 -8.38 1.74 -13.00
N VAL A 124 -9.26 0.89 -12.48
CA VAL A 124 -10.61 1.29 -12.07
C VAL A 124 -10.56 2.33 -10.95
N PHE A 125 -9.69 2.16 -9.95
CA PHE A 125 -9.52 3.12 -8.85
C PHE A 125 -9.04 4.48 -9.37
N ILE A 126 -8.05 4.49 -10.28
CA ILE A 126 -7.57 5.72 -10.94
C ILE A 126 -8.72 6.40 -11.69
N ILE A 127 -9.50 5.66 -12.49
CA ILE A 127 -10.63 6.23 -13.24
C ILE A 127 -11.66 6.84 -12.29
N LEU A 128 -12.00 6.15 -11.20
CA LEU A 128 -12.92 6.66 -10.18
C LEU A 128 -12.38 7.94 -9.53
N GLY A 129 -11.09 7.96 -9.16
CA GLY A 129 -10.43 9.16 -8.64
C GLY A 129 -10.49 10.34 -9.62
N CYS A 130 -10.22 10.10 -10.90
CA CYS A 130 -10.34 11.13 -11.95
C CYS A 130 -11.78 11.65 -12.12
N ILE A 131 -12.80 10.78 -12.00
CA ILE A 131 -14.20 11.19 -12.03
C ILE A 131 -14.52 12.08 -10.82
N LEU A 132 -14.07 11.69 -9.62
CA LEU A 132 -14.25 12.48 -8.41
C LEU A 132 -13.58 13.85 -8.51
N LEU A 133 -12.36 13.91 -9.06
CA LEU A 133 -11.67 15.18 -9.34
C LEU A 133 -12.49 16.08 -10.27
N LYS A 134 -13.09 15.51 -11.32
CA LYS A 134 -13.93 16.27 -12.24
C LYS A 134 -15.22 16.78 -11.59
N LEU A 135 -15.79 16.06 -10.63
CA LEU A 135 -16.98 16.50 -9.90
C LEU A 135 -16.69 17.59 -8.85
N LYS A 136 -15.43 17.70 -8.40
CA LYS A 136 -14.97 18.70 -7.44
C LYS A 136 -14.77 20.09 -8.08
N ASN A 137 -14.40 20.12 -9.37
CA ASN A 137 -14.15 21.33 -10.17
C ASN A 137 -15.38 21.76 -10.99
#